data_AF-A0A1M7MY02-F1
#
_entry.id   AF-A0A1M7MY02-F1
#
_cell.length_a   1.000
_cell.length_b   1.000
_cell.length_c   1.000
_cell.angle_alpha   90.00
_cell.angle_beta   90.00
_cell.angle_gamma   90.00
#
_symmetry.space_group_name_H-M   'P 1'
#
loop_
_entity.id
_entity.type
_entity.pdbx_description
1 polymer ?
#
loop_
_entity_poly.entity_id
_entity_poly.type
_entity_poly.pdbx_seq_one_letter_code
_entity_poly.pdbx_strand_id
1 'polypeptide(L)'
;MTSVKIKLNQSAIKKLQQQLELQAGGNTMPPLTRDADKMICCLYKEYLTRRDHGISKRDSKRFTNEYFKSDIVLSKWQYTDISDTKMELGQKKYLHVYIGDEFELDDNAIVYMENRFKNDLTEVIDIVSKFIP
;
A
#
# COMPACT_ATOMS: atom_id res chain seq x y z
N MET A 1 -49.17 -10.78 -16.50
CA MET A 1 -47.74 -10.76 -16.89
C MET A 1 -46.93 -10.42 -15.66
N THR A 2 -46.40 -11.43 -14.98
CA THR A 2 -45.84 -11.33 -13.63
C THR A 2 -44.35 -10.98 -13.70
N SER A 3 -43.96 -9.83 -13.16
CA SER A 3 -42.56 -9.41 -13.09
C SER A 3 -41.80 -10.24 -12.05
N VAL A 4 -40.86 -11.06 -12.51
CA VAL A 4 -39.94 -11.83 -11.65
C VAL A 4 -38.87 -10.86 -11.14
N LYS A 5 -39.02 -10.36 -9.91
CA LYS A 5 -37.96 -9.62 -9.21
C LYS A 5 -36.92 -10.62 -8.71
N ILE A 6 -35.85 -10.81 -9.48
CA ILE A 6 -34.69 -11.59 -9.06
C ILE A 6 -34.02 -10.81 -7.91
N LYS A 7 -34.15 -11.30 -6.67
CA LYS A 7 -33.36 -10.81 -5.54
C LYS A 7 -31.91 -11.23 -5.79
N LEU A 8 -31.11 -10.32 -6.33
CA LEU A 8 -29.68 -10.54 -6.50
C LEU A 8 -29.00 -10.59 -5.12
N ASN A 9 -28.28 -11.68 -4.86
CA ASN A 9 -27.48 -11.87 -3.66
C ASN A 9 -26.26 -10.93 -3.70
N GLN A 10 -26.17 -9.98 -2.77
CA GLN A 10 -25.09 -8.99 -2.72
C GLN A 10 -23.68 -9.61 -2.63
N SER A 11 -23.54 -10.79 -2.01
CA SER A 11 -22.25 -11.49 -1.93
C SER A 11 -21.84 -12.07 -3.29
N ALA A 12 -22.81 -12.60 -4.05
CA ALA A 12 -22.57 -13.09 -5.40
C ALA A 12 -22.23 -11.95 -6.36
N ILE A 13 -22.91 -10.79 -6.22
CA ILE A 13 -22.58 -9.58 -6.98
C ILE A 13 -21.14 -9.13 -6.70
N LYS A 14 -20.73 -9.05 -5.43
CA LYS A 14 -19.35 -8.68 -5.08
C LYS A 14 -18.30 -9.64 -5.64
N LYS A 15 -18.57 -10.95 -5.58
CA LYS A 15 -17.67 -11.96 -6.17
C LYS A 15 -17.57 -11.84 -7.69
N LEU A 16 -18.68 -11.58 -8.37
CA LEU A 16 -18.71 -11.39 -9.81
C LEU A 16 -18.03 -10.09 -10.24
N GLN A 17 -18.22 -9.00 -9.48
CA GLN A 17 -17.51 -7.74 -9.70
C GLN A 17 -15.99 -7.92 -9.58
N GLN A 18 -15.54 -8.60 -8.52
CA GLN A 18 -14.12 -8.90 -8.34
C GLN A 18 -13.56 -9.81 -9.45
N GLN A 19 -14.33 -10.79 -9.94
CA GLN A 19 -13.93 -11.63 -11.06
C GLN A 19 -13.88 -10.87 -12.40
N LEU A 20 -14.80 -9.92 -12.62
CA LEU A 20 -14.80 -9.04 -13.79
C LEU A 20 -13.63 -8.04 -13.77
N GLU A 21 -13.27 -7.52 -12.59
CA GLU A 21 -12.11 -6.65 -12.37
C GLU A 21 -10.76 -7.37 -12.59
N LEU A 22 -10.72 -8.69 -12.38
CA LEU A 22 -9.55 -9.53 -12.66
C LEU A 22 -9.43 -9.93 -14.14
N GLN A 23 -10.53 -9.88 -14.90
CA GLN A 23 -10.61 -10.32 -16.31
C GLN A 23 -10.54 -9.17 -17.32
N ALA A 24 -11.13 -8.02 -17.00
CA ALA A 24 -10.74 -6.77 -17.62
C ALA A 24 -9.34 -6.45 -17.07
N GLY A 25 -8.41 -5.90 -17.87
CA GLY A 25 -7.17 -5.33 -17.34
C GLY A 25 -7.43 -4.06 -16.52
N GLY A 26 -8.34 -4.16 -15.55
CA GLY A 26 -8.72 -3.12 -14.60
C GLY A 26 -7.55 -2.87 -13.68
N ASN A 27 -7.31 -1.59 -13.44
CA ASN A 27 -6.20 -1.02 -12.69
C ASN A 27 -6.26 -1.37 -11.17
N THR A 28 -6.55 -2.63 -10.83
CA THR A 28 -6.62 -3.12 -9.45
C THR A 28 -5.25 -3.65 -9.05
N MET A 29 -4.66 -3.02 -8.04
CA MET A 29 -3.34 -3.43 -7.57
C MET A 29 -3.40 -4.82 -6.92
N PRO A 30 -2.33 -5.64 -7.03
CA PRO A 30 -2.33 -6.99 -6.48
C PRO A 30 -2.59 -6.99 -4.96
N PRO A 31 -3.32 -7.99 -4.41
CA PRO A 31 -3.59 -8.05 -2.98
C PRO A 31 -2.29 -8.18 -2.17
N LEU A 32 -2.24 -7.60 -0.97
CA LEU A 32 -1.07 -7.59 -0.07
C LEU A 32 -1.30 -8.50 1.15
N THR A 33 -0.21 -9.07 1.70
CA THR A 33 -0.25 -9.64 3.04
C THR A 33 -0.48 -8.54 4.09
N ARG A 34 -0.83 -8.94 5.32
CA ARG A 34 -1.03 -7.97 6.41
C ARG A 34 0.25 -7.20 6.74
N ASP A 35 1.41 -7.81 6.56
CA ASP A 35 2.69 -7.17 6.85
C ASP A 35 3.12 -6.26 5.70
N ALA A 36 2.92 -6.67 4.44
CA ALA A 36 3.08 -5.78 3.29
C ALA A 36 2.15 -4.56 3.37
N ASP A 37 0.90 -4.75 3.82
CA ASP A 37 -0.06 -3.66 4.06
C ASP A 37 0.42 -2.67 5.12
N LYS A 38 0.98 -3.16 6.24
CA LYS A 38 1.56 -2.29 7.27
C LYS A 38 2.78 -1.54 6.75
N MET A 39 3.68 -2.22 6.05
CA MET A 39 4.91 -1.62 5.53
C MET A 39 4.61 -0.49 4.55
N ILE A 40 3.69 -0.70 3.59
CA ILE A 40 3.31 0.35 2.64
C ILE A 40 2.62 1.53 3.33
N CYS A 41 1.82 1.31 4.38
CA CYS A 41 1.26 2.39 5.18
C CYS A 41 2.35 3.24 5.84
N CYS A 42 3.39 2.61 6.41
CA CYS A 42 4.50 3.33 7.03
C CYS A 42 5.31 4.14 6.00
N LEU A 43 5.62 3.54 4.84
CA LEU A 43 6.33 4.23 3.75
C LEU A 43 5.52 5.41 3.20
N TYR A 44 4.21 5.24 3.02
CA TYR A 44 3.34 6.29 2.53
C TYR A 44 3.16 7.43 3.54
N LYS A 45 3.08 7.12 4.85
CA LYS A 45 3.12 8.12 5.93
C LYS A 45 4.36 9.01 5.83
N GLU A 46 5.52 8.38 5.68
CA GLU A 46 6.78 9.10 5.53
C GLU A 46 6.83 9.91 4.24
N TYR A 47 6.35 9.36 3.12
CA TYR A 47 6.19 10.11 1.86
C TYR A 47 5.37 11.38 2.07
N LEU A 48 4.16 11.28 2.65
CA LEU A 48 3.31 12.44 2.92
C LEU A 48 3.97 13.43 3.89
N THR A 49 4.64 12.93 4.93
CA THR A 49 5.39 13.76 5.89
C THR A 49 6.46 14.57 5.16
N ARG A 50 7.25 13.97 4.27
CA ARG A 50 8.26 14.68 3.48
C ARG A 50 7.64 15.70 2.53
N ARG A 51 6.50 15.38 1.91
CA ARG A 51 5.75 16.30 1.04
C ARG A 51 5.26 17.53 1.80
N ASP A 52 4.77 17.34 3.03
CA ASP A 52 4.33 18.42 3.92
C ASP A 52 5.49 19.36 4.28
N HIS A 53 6.69 18.82 4.48
CA HIS A 53 7.92 19.60 4.69
C HIS A 53 8.53 20.21 3.42
N GLY A 54 7.82 20.18 2.29
CA GLY A 54 8.26 20.80 1.03
C GLY A 54 9.30 19.99 0.23
N ILE A 55 9.58 18.75 0.60
CA ILE A 55 10.49 17.88 -0.16
C ILE A 55 9.82 17.47 -1.48
N SER A 56 10.61 17.41 -2.56
CA SER A 56 10.11 17.09 -3.89
C SER A 56 9.42 15.72 -3.93
N LYS A 57 8.46 15.51 -4.86
CA LYS A 57 7.81 14.19 -5.03
C LYS A 57 8.84 13.08 -5.30
N ARG A 58 9.84 13.40 -6.13
CA ARG A 58 10.91 12.47 -6.52
C ARG A 58 11.72 12.00 -5.30
N ASP A 59 12.08 12.92 -4.43
CA ASP A 59 12.92 12.59 -3.26
C ASP A 59 12.07 11.99 -2.13
N SER A 60 10.83 12.46 -1.97
CA SER A 60 9.91 11.97 -0.93
C SER A 60 9.60 10.48 -1.08
N LYS A 61 9.56 9.97 -2.33
CA LYS A 61 9.22 8.57 -2.61
C LYS A 61 10.43 7.62 -2.53
N ARG A 62 11.65 8.11 -2.31
CA ARG A 62 12.88 7.32 -2.25
C ARG A 62 13.29 6.99 -0.83
N PHE A 63 13.76 5.77 -0.63
CA PHE A 63 14.09 5.22 0.68
C PHE A 63 15.36 4.37 0.59
N THR A 64 15.97 4.18 1.76
CA THR A 64 17.11 3.29 1.96
C THR A 64 16.78 2.30 3.07
N ASN A 65 17.56 1.23 3.22
CA ASN A 65 17.33 0.25 4.28
C ASN A 65 17.46 0.86 5.71
N GLU A 66 18.17 1.99 5.86
CA GLU A 66 18.28 2.72 7.12
C GLU A 66 16.92 3.24 7.61
N TYR A 67 15.98 3.52 6.69
CA TYR A 67 14.63 3.95 7.05
C TYR A 67 13.98 2.97 8.03
N PHE A 68 14.09 1.66 7.77
CA PHE A 68 13.47 0.63 8.61
C PHE A 68 14.00 0.62 10.04
N LYS A 69 15.27 1.01 10.25
CA LYS A 69 15.86 1.10 11.59
C LYS A 69 15.35 2.31 12.38
N SER A 70 14.92 3.35 11.68
CA SER A 70 14.45 4.61 12.28
C SER A 70 12.93 4.67 12.46
N ASP A 71 12.16 3.88 11.70
CA ASP A 71 10.70 3.86 11.82
C ASP A 71 10.24 3.11 13.09
N ILE A 72 9.30 3.71 13.83
CA ILE A 72 8.85 3.20 15.14
C ILE A 72 8.12 1.84 15.07
N VAL A 73 7.50 1.52 13.93
CA VAL A 73 6.79 0.25 13.72
C VAL A 73 7.76 -0.79 13.17
N LEU A 74 8.48 -0.45 12.10
CA LEU A 74 9.29 -1.40 11.35
C LEU A 74 10.64 -1.72 12.03
N SER A 75 11.15 -0.84 12.89
CA SER A 75 12.40 -1.09 13.64
C SER A 75 12.32 -2.28 14.60
N LYS A 76 11.10 -2.71 14.94
CA LYS A 76 10.86 -3.88 15.81
C LYS A 76 10.84 -5.21 15.04
N TRP A 77 10.82 -5.17 13.71
CA TRP A 77 10.74 -6.38 12.89
C TRP A 77 12.10 -7.03 12.73
N GLN A 78 12.11 -8.35 12.52
CA GLN A 78 13.35 -9.03 12.12
C GLN A 78 13.77 -8.56 10.73
N TYR A 79 15.07 -8.48 10.50
CA TYR A 79 15.62 -8.04 9.21
C TYR A 79 15.15 -8.93 8.05
N THR A 80 15.05 -10.24 8.28
CA THR A 80 14.54 -11.21 7.30
C THR A 80 13.10 -10.90 6.92
N ASP A 81 12.24 -10.56 7.89
CA ASP A 81 10.83 -10.25 7.66
C ASP A 81 10.68 -8.93 6.88
N ILE A 82 11.53 -7.94 7.18
CA ILE A 82 11.61 -6.70 6.40
C ILE A 82 12.00 -7.00 4.96
N SER A 83 13.04 -7.82 4.75
CA SER A 83 13.53 -8.19 3.43
C SER A 83 12.47 -8.92 2.61
N ASP A 84 11.80 -9.92 3.20
CA ASP A 84 10.77 -10.71 2.53
C ASP A 84 9.53 -9.86 2.20
N THR A 85 9.11 -8.99 3.12
CA THR A 85 7.98 -8.07 2.90
C THR A 85 8.30 -7.03 1.83
N LYS A 86 9.52 -6.48 1.82
CA LYS A 86 9.99 -5.56 0.77
C LYS A 86 10.00 -6.25 -0.60
N MET A 87 10.45 -7.51 -0.65
CA MET A 87 10.46 -8.31 -1.86
C MET A 87 9.04 -8.57 -2.37
N GLU A 88 8.08 -8.90 -1.49
CA GLU A 88 6.66 -9.04 -1.85
C GLU A 88 6.12 -7.76 -2.51
N LEU A 89 6.35 -6.60 -1.90
CA LEU A 89 5.92 -5.31 -2.44
C LEU A 89 6.58 -5.01 -3.79
N GLY A 90 7.86 -5.35 -3.94
CA GLY A 90 8.61 -5.20 -5.20
C GLY A 90 8.03 -6.07 -6.32
N GLN A 91 7.81 -7.36 -6.05
CA GLN A 91 7.23 -8.31 -7.01
C GLN A 91 5.82 -7.91 -7.47
N LYS A 92 5.07 -7.24 -6.58
CA LYS A 92 3.72 -6.73 -6.86
C LYS A 92 3.69 -5.31 -7.42
N LYS A 93 4.84 -4.73 -7.76
CA LYS A 93 5.00 -3.38 -8.34
C LYS A 93 4.49 -2.24 -7.45
N TYR A 94 4.50 -2.44 -6.13
CA TYR A 94 4.28 -1.34 -5.18
C TYR A 94 5.60 -0.61 -4.86
N LEU A 95 6.72 -1.34 -4.90
CA LEU A 95 8.05 -0.77 -4.77
C LEU A 95 8.87 -1.03 -6.02
N HIS A 96 9.72 -0.08 -6.37
CA HIS A 96 10.84 -0.31 -7.26
C HIS A 96 12.10 -0.49 -6.40
N VAL A 97 12.69 -1.68 -6.43
CA VAL A 97 13.89 -2.01 -5.63
C VAL A 97 15.11 -1.94 -6.54
N TYR A 98 16.05 -1.06 -6.21
CA TYR A 98 17.29 -0.89 -6.97
C TYR A 98 18.37 -1.87 -6.53
N ILE A 99 19.36 -2.07 -7.40
CA ILE A 99 20.62 -2.71 -7.03
C ILE A 99 21.37 -1.74 -6.10
N GLY A 100 21.64 -2.16 -4.87
CA GLY A 100 22.30 -1.29 -3.87
C GLY A 100 21.43 -0.85 -2.69
N ASP A 101 20.38 -1.63 -2.35
CA ASP A 101 19.55 -1.46 -1.15
C ASP A 101 18.64 -0.22 -1.09
N GLU A 102 18.75 0.69 -2.05
CA GLU A 102 17.78 1.76 -2.28
C GLU A 102 16.48 1.22 -2.90
N PHE A 103 15.37 1.88 -2.59
CA PHE A 103 14.08 1.56 -3.19
C PHE A 103 13.16 2.79 -3.21
N GLU A 104 12.14 2.76 -4.05
CA GLU A 104 11.14 3.83 -4.10
C GLU A 104 9.71 3.32 -4.19
N LEU A 105 8.76 4.11 -3.68
CA LEU A 105 7.34 3.89 -3.94
C LEU A 105 7.07 4.06 -5.43
N ASP A 106 6.43 3.05 -6.02
CA ASP A 106 5.94 3.13 -7.39
C ASP A 106 4.77 4.14 -7.45
N ASP A 107 4.57 4.79 -8.60
CA ASP A 107 3.43 5.71 -8.74
C ASP A 107 2.09 4.96 -8.56
N ASN A 108 2.03 3.67 -8.90
CA ASN A 108 0.84 2.84 -8.65
C ASN A 108 0.60 2.61 -7.16
N ALA A 109 1.66 2.47 -6.35
CA ALA A 109 1.52 2.40 -4.89
C ALA A 109 1.00 3.71 -4.32
N ILE A 110 1.50 4.85 -4.82
CA ILE A 110 1.00 6.17 -4.41
C ILE A 110 -0.50 6.24 -4.72
N VAL A 111 -0.91 6.03 -5.98
CA VAL A 111 -2.32 6.07 -6.40
C VAL A 111 -3.20 5.14 -5.56
N TYR A 112 -2.73 3.93 -5.28
CA TYR A 112 -3.44 2.98 -4.41
C TYR A 112 -3.69 3.58 -3.01
N MET A 113 -2.69 4.23 -2.42
CA MET A 113 -2.79 4.84 -1.10
C MET A 113 -3.60 6.14 -1.12
N GLU A 114 -3.53 6.94 -2.19
CA GLU A 114 -4.38 8.13 -2.36
C GLU A 114 -5.86 7.74 -2.42
N ASN A 115 -6.18 6.65 -3.12
CA ASN A 115 -7.55 6.13 -3.17
C ASN A 115 -8.02 5.56 -1.82
N ARG A 116 -7.09 4.98 -1.05
CA ARG A 116 -7.37 4.42 0.28
C ARG A 116 -7.59 5.49 1.35
N PHE A 117 -6.78 6.55 1.36
CA PHE A 117 -6.73 7.56 2.43
C PHE A 117 -7.05 8.99 1.96
N LYS A 118 -7.55 9.15 0.73
CA LYS A 118 -7.89 10.44 0.11
C LYS A 118 -6.82 11.55 0.28
N ASN A 119 -5.56 11.17 0.39
CA ASN A 119 -4.41 12.03 0.70
C ASN A 119 -4.44 12.77 2.05
N ASP A 120 -5.16 12.27 3.06
CA ASP A 120 -5.14 12.84 4.41
C ASP A 120 -4.01 12.23 5.26
N LEU A 121 -2.95 13.01 5.50
CA LEU A 121 -1.85 12.62 6.38
C LEU A 121 -2.34 12.23 7.78
N THR A 122 -3.37 12.88 8.30
CA THR A 122 -3.95 12.61 9.62
C THR A 122 -4.52 11.19 9.67
N GLU A 123 -5.28 10.80 8.64
CA GLU A 123 -5.86 9.46 8.55
C GLU A 123 -4.78 8.38 8.49
N VAL A 124 -3.70 8.62 7.73
CA VAL A 124 -2.57 7.69 7.65
C VAL A 124 -1.86 7.56 9.00
N ILE A 125 -1.63 8.67 9.71
CA ILE A 125 -1.02 8.68 11.05
C ILE A 125 -1.89 7.91 12.04
N ASP A 126 -3.21 8.09 12.02
CA ASP A 126 -4.17 7.38 12.88
C ASP A 126 -4.20 5.87 12.64
N ILE A 127 -3.92 5.42 11.41
CA ILE A 127 -3.79 4.00 11.10
C ILE A 127 -2.45 3.45 11.56
N VAL A 128 -1.35 4.15 11.26
CA VAL A 128 0.00 3.68 11.62
C VAL A 128 0.19 3.64 13.14
N SER A 129 -0.39 4.58 13.88
CA SER A 129 -0.35 4.60 15.35
C SER A 129 -1.01 3.36 15.98
N LYS A 130 -2.02 2.76 15.34
CA LYS A 130 -2.64 1.50 15.79
C LYS A 130 -1.74 0.26 15.60
N PHE A 131 -0.62 0.41 14.90
CA PHE A 131 0.37 -0.67 14.78
C PHE A 131 1.40 -0.66 15.91
N ILE A 132 1.44 0.42 16.70
CA ILE A 132 2.30 0.52 17.88
C ILE A 132 1.59 -0.23 19.02
N PRO A 133 2.20 -1.30 19.58
CA PRO A 133 1.64 -2.02 20.72
C PRO A 133 1.56 -1.16 21.99
#